data_AF-A0A7J8X0V2-F1
#
_entry.id   AF-A0A7J8X0V2-F1
#
_cell.length_a   1.000
_cell.length_b   1.000
_cell.length_c   1.000
_cell.angle_alpha   90.00
_cell.angle_beta   90.00
_cell.angle_gamma   90.00
#
_symmetry.space_group_name_H-M   'P 1'
#
loop_
_entity.id
_entity.type
_entity.pdbx_description
1 polymer ?
#
loop_
_entity_poly.entity_id
_entity_poly.type
_entity_poly.pdbx_seq_one_letter_code
_entity_poly.pdbx_strand_id
1 'polypeptide(L)'
;MCKHKVISLVGAQKASLHPDDILLLSNFVMSSESFRTSESFSPICLPRYNPLAFLHAYVHFLDVDTYLMLLTTSSDAFYHLKDCR
;
A
#
# COMPACT_ATOMS: atom_id res chain seq x y z
N MET A 1 -14.14 -12.01 10.50
CA MET A 1 -13.40 -12.69 9.41
C MET A 1 -12.91 -11.64 8.43
N CYS A 2 -11.63 -11.67 8.07
CA CYS A 2 -11.05 -10.70 7.14
C CYS A 2 -11.64 -10.94 5.74
N LYS A 3 -12.35 -9.95 5.18
CA LYS A 3 -12.98 -10.06 3.84
C LYS A 3 -11.98 -9.85 2.69
N HIS A 4 -10.80 -9.33 2.98
CA HIS A 4 -9.78 -9.00 1.99
C HIS A 4 -8.78 -10.15 1.85
N LYS A 5 -8.41 -10.46 0.61
CA LYS A 5 -7.43 -11.49 0.28
C LYS A 5 -6.24 -10.84 -0.40
N VAL A 6 -5.04 -11.18 0.05
CA VAL A 6 -3.81 -10.80 -0.65
C VAL A 6 -3.65 -11.71 -1.85
N ILE A 7 -3.72 -11.14 -3.05
CA ILE A 7 -3.57 -11.89 -4.31
C ILE A 7 -2.09 -12.18 -4.57
N SER A 8 -1.24 -11.16 -4.39
CA SER A 8 0.20 -11.26 -4.56
C SER A 8 0.91 -10.28 -3.63
N LEU A 9 2.06 -10.68 -3.11
CA LEU A 9 2.96 -9.82 -2.35
C LEU A 9 4.35 -9.97 -2.94
N VAL A 10 4.88 -8.87 -3.48
CA VAL A 10 6.22 -8.82 -4.07
C VAL A 10 7.03 -7.77 -3.32
N GLY A 11 8.23 -8.15 -2.91
CA GLY A 11 9.19 -7.25 -2.30
C GLY A 11 10.60 -7.60 -2.75
N ALA A 12 11.52 -6.65 -2.64
CA ALA A 12 12.94 -6.95 -2.77
C ALA A 12 13.33 -8.06 -1.76
N GLN A 13 14.31 -8.90 -2.11
CA GLN A 13 14.69 -10.05 -1.27
C GLN A 13 14.90 -9.61 0.20
N LYS A 14 14.18 -10.26 1.13
CA LYS A 14 14.08 -9.99 2.58
C LYS A 14 13.06 -8.92 3.04
N ALA A 15 12.39 -8.20 2.15
CA ALA A 15 11.28 -7.32 2.51
C ALA A 15 9.96 -8.12 2.64
N SER A 16 9.85 -8.93 3.70
CA SER A 16 8.59 -9.58 4.05
C SER A 16 7.79 -8.66 4.96
N LEU A 17 6.54 -8.36 4.58
CA LEU A 17 5.62 -7.60 5.44
C LEU A 17 4.93 -8.52 6.43
N HIS A 18 4.82 -8.06 7.68
CA HIS A 18 4.09 -8.78 8.71
C HIS A 18 2.58 -8.81 8.37
N PRO A 19 1.86 -9.91 8.63
CA PRO A 19 0.41 -9.98 8.37
C PRO A 19 -0.41 -8.85 9.01
N ASP A 20 -0.03 -8.40 10.21
CA ASP A 20 -0.68 -7.26 10.87
C ASP A 20 -0.51 -5.94 10.11
N ASP A 21 0.67 -5.70 9.53
CA ASP A 21 0.91 -4.51 8.71
C ASP A 21 0.11 -4.61 7.40
N ILE A 22 -0.03 -5.80 6.81
CA ILE A 22 -0.86 -6.02 5.62
C ILE A 22 -2.35 -5.75 5.92
N LEU A 23 -2.82 -6.19 7.09
CA LEU A 23 -4.18 -5.91 7.55
C LEU A 23 -4.39 -4.40 7.76
N LEU A 24 -3.41 -3.72 8.37
CA LEU A 24 -3.44 -2.28 8.56
C LEU A 24 -3.52 -1.54 7.23
N LEU A 25 -2.70 -1.91 6.24
CA LEU A 25 -2.72 -1.36 4.88
C LEU A 25 -4.08 -1.58 4.20
N SER A 26 -4.66 -2.77 4.36
CA SER A 26 -5.98 -3.08 3.81
C SER A 26 -7.06 -2.19 4.41
N ASN A 27 -7.04 -1.99 5.73
CA ASN A 27 -7.97 -1.12 6.43
C ASN A 27 -7.77 0.35 6.02
N PHE A 28 -6.53 0.78 5.86
CA PHE A 28 -6.19 2.13 5.39
C PHE A 28 -6.87 2.44 4.06
N VAL A 29 -6.67 1.60 3.03
CA VAL A 29 -7.31 1.77 1.72
C VAL A 29 -8.84 1.72 1.80
N MET A 30 -9.38 0.80 2.60
CA MET A 30 -10.83 0.60 2.66
C MET A 30 -11.57 1.64 3.50
N SER A 31 -10.85 2.40 4.34
CA SER A 31 -11.42 3.44 5.19
C SER A 31 -11.74 4.75 4.47
N SER A 32 -11.28 4.93 3.23
CA SER A 32 -11.53 6.16 2.46
C SER A 32 -11.95 5.85 1.03
N GLU A 33 -13.12 6.37 0.65
CA GLU A 33 -13.61 6.26 -0.73
C GLU A 33 -12.76 7.05 -1.73
N SER A 34 -11.97 8.03 -1.27
CA SER A 34 -11.09 8.82 -2.15
C SER A 34 -10.07 7.97 -2.91
N PHE A 35 -9.63 6.85 -2.32
CA PHE A 35 -8.75 5.90 -2.98
C PHE A 35 -9.39 5.21 -4.18
N ARG A 36 -10.73 5.09 -4.20
CA ARG A 36 -11.47 4.44 -5.30
C ARG A 36 -11.65 5.37 -6.50
N THR A 37 -11.63 6.68 -6.29
CA THR A 37 -11.92 7.67 -7.33
C THR A 37 -10.67 8.25 -7.98
N SER A 38 -9.50 8.11 -7.34
CA SER A 38 -8.24 8.69 -7.84
C SER A 38 -7.02 7.88 -7.40
N GLU A 39 -5.93 8.02 -8.16
CA GLU A 39 -4.60 7.58 -7.71
C GLU A 39 -4.17 8.44 -6.52
N SER A 40 -3.67 7.79 -5.48
CA SER A 40 -3.28 8.47 -4.24
C SER A 40 -1.85 8.14 -3.86
N PHE A 41 -1.20 9.10 -3.23
CA PHE A 41 0.12 8.96 -2.62
C PHE A 41 0.07 9.47 -1.19
N SER A 42 0.26 8.58 -0.22
CA SER A 42 0.05 8.93 1.18
C SER A 42 1.22 8.46 2.04
N PRO A 43 1.75 9.34 2.92
CA PRO A 43 2.73 8.92 3.91
C PRO A 43 2.05 8.00 4.94
N ILE A 44 2.71 6.90 5.28
CA ILE A 44 2.23 5.91 6.24
C ILE A 44 3.38 5.43 7.14
N CYS A 45 3.04 4.87 8.29
CA CYS A 45 3.97 4.15 9.16
C CYS A 45 3.49 2.72 9.34
N LEU A 46 4.42 1.77 9.32
CA LEU A 46 4.15 0.35 9.49
C LEU A 46 4.82 -0.15 10.78
N PRO A 47 4.05 -0.45 11.84
CA PRO A 47 4.59 -0.78 13.16
C PRO A 47 5.56 -1.95 13.19
N ARG A 48 5.33 -2.98 12.35
CA ARG A 48 6.17 -4.20 12.35
C ARG A 48 7.33 -4.09 11.36
N TYR A 49 7.18 -3.32 10.29
CA TYR A 49 8.25 -3.04 9.34
C TYR A 49 9.30 -2.09 9.93
N ASN A 50 8.90 -0.88 10.31
CA ASN A 50 9.74 0.11 10.99
C ASN A 50 8.86 1.22 11.59
N PRO A 51 8.61 1.22 12.92
CA PRO A 51 7.73 2.20 13.56
C PRO A 51 8.31 3.63 13.59
N LEU A 52 9.60 3.81 13.26
CA LEU A 52 10.30 5.10 13.30
C LEU A 52 10.48 5.73 11.90
N ALA A 53 10.14 5.01 10.83
CA ALA A 53 10.33 5.48 9.46
C ALA A 53 8.99 5.65 8.74
N PHE A 54 8.90 6.72 7.97
CA PHE A 54 7.81 6.91 7.02
C PHE A 54 8.07 6.10 5.76
N LEU A 55 7.02 5.42 5.31
CA LEU A 55 6.89 4.92 3.95
C LEU A 55 5.87 5.80 3.22
N HIS A 56 5.86 5.72 1.91
CA HIS A 56 4.84 6.30 1.07
C HIS A 56 4.12 5.19 0.33
N ALA A 57 2.80 5.17 0.45
CA ALA A 57 1.93 4.23 -0.22
C ALA A 57 1.33 4.91 -1.45
N TYR A 58 1.67 4.39 -2.62
CA TYR A 58 0.92 4.61 -3.84
C TYR A 58 -0.27 3.64 -3.88
N VAL A 59 -1.48 4.14 -4.07
CA VAL A 59 -2.70 3.35 -4.10
C VAL A 59 -3.46 3.63 -5.40
N HIS A 60 -3.86 2.55 -6.08
CA HIS A 60 -4.68 2.64 -7.27
C HIS A 60 -5.62 1.43 -7.36
N PHE A 61 -6.92 1.69 -7.53
CA PHE A 61 -7.89 0.62 -7.82
C PHE A 61 -7.80 0.23 -9.29
N LEU A 62 -7.63 -1.08 -9.55
CA LEU A 62 -7.62 -1.67 -10.90
C LEU A 62 -9.05 -1.90 -11.40
N ASP A 63 -9.96 -2.22 -10.47
CA ASP A 63 -11.40 -2.39 -10.69
C ASP A 63 -12.18 -2.03 -9.41
N VAL A 64 -13.44 -2.45 -9.31
CA VAL A 64 -14.32 -2.14 -8.16
C VAL A 64 -13.83 -2.76 -6.84
N ASP A 65 -13.21 -3.93 -6.88
CA ASP A 65 -12.86 -4.73 -5.70
C ASP A 65 -11.36 -5.06 -5.58
N THR A 66 -10.57 -4.72 -6.59
CA THR A 66 -9.14 -4.99 -6.68
C THR A 66 -8.34 -3.69 -6.67
N TYR A 67 -7.36 -3.60 -5.78
CA TYR A 67 -6.44 -2.47 -5.71
C TYR A 67 -4.98 -2.92 -5.67
N LEU A 68 -4.12 -2.09 -6.24
CA LEU A 68 -2.68 -2.17 -6.16
C LEU A 68 -2.18 -1.18 -5.10
N MET A 69 -1.24 -1.65 -4.28
CA MET A 69 -0.47 -0.80 -3.39
C MET A 69 1.02 -1.00 -3.62
N LEU A 70 1.74 0.10 -3.88
CA LEU A 70 3.19 0.12 -4.00
C LEU A 70 3.77 0.94 -2.85
N LEU A 71 4.77 0.39 -2.16
CA LEU A 71 5.40 1.02 -1.02
C LEU A 71 6.81 1.47 -1.37
N THR A 72 7.18 2.68 -0.94
CA THR A 72 8.51 3.25 -1.15
C THR A 72 8.96 4.06 0.05
N THR A 73 10.27 4.16 0.27
CA THR A 73 10.85 5.08 1.26
C THR A 73 11.07 6.49 0.70
N SER A 74 10.96 6.67 -0.63
CA SER A 74 11.17 7.96 -1.29
C SER A 74 9.84 8.73 -1.42
N SER A 75 9.83 9.99 -0.97
CA SER A 75 8.67 10.87 -1.00
C SER A 75 8.38 11.48 -2.39
N ASP A 76 9.33 11.37 -3.31
CA ASP A 76 9.28 11.90 -4.67
C ASP A 76 9.00 10.82 -5.75
N ALA A 77 8.84 9.56 -5.34
CA ALA A 77 8.66 8.42 -6.24
C ALA A 77 7.25 8.29 -6.86
N PHE A 78 6.34 9.25 -6.66
CA PHE A 78 4.95 9.15 -7.17
C PHE A 78 4.90 8.86 -8.68
N TYR A 79 5.56 9.69 -9.49
CA TYR A 79 5.52 9.55 -10.95
C TYR A 79 6.19 8.25 -11.42
N HIS A 80 7.31 7.88 -10.80
CA HIS A 80 7.99 6.62 -11.11
C HIS A 80 7.08 5.41 -10.82
N LEU A 81 6.41 5.38 -9.66
CA LEU A 81 5.50 4.29 -9.31
C LEU A 81 4.24 4.28 -10.18
N LYS A 82 3.76 5.45 -10.59
CA LYS A 82 2.62 5.60 -11.51
C LYS A 82 2.92 4.93 -12.86
N ASP A 83 4.14 5.09 -13.38
CA ASP A 83 4.57 4.54 -14.67
C ASP A 83 4.86 3.03 -14.60
N CYS A 84 5.24 2.49 -13.43
CA CYS A 84 5.56 1.07 -13.24
C CYS A 84 4.35 0.15 -13.00
N ARG A 85 3.14 0.70 -12.86
CA ARG A 85 1.95 -0.10 -12.49
C ARG A 85 1.52 -1.11 -13.55
#